data_AF-A0A7U3YLG5-F1
#
_entry.id   AF-A0A7U3YLG5-F1
#
_cell.length_a   1.000
_cell.length_b   1.000
_cell.length_c   1.000
_cell.angle_alpha   90.00
_cell.angle_beta   90.00
_cell.angle_gamma   90.00
#
_symmetry.space_group_name_H-M   'P 1'
#
loop_
_entity.id
_entity.type
_entity.pdbx_description
1 polymer ?
#
loop_
_entity_poly.entity_id
_entity_poly.type
_entity_poly.pdbx_seq_one_letter_code
_entity_poly.pdbx_strand_id
1 'polypeptide(L)'
;MKKKNILKFPTQNDSFPFFKEILENGYHVFSMENAKVPDYYPSKFPDYPGVDVQHLHIGDVITIRVFFRIGSSQHVRADGGYLDLEVEHIEGETVFGVILTRLPKELPLQAGDSLEIYPDEILYKSQMTEH
;
A
#
# COMPACT_ATOMS: atom_id res chain seq x y z
N MET A 1 6.99 -9.04 18.51
CA MET A 1 5.83 -8.26 17.99
C MET A 1 6.39 -7.08 17.20
N LYS A 2 6.19 -7.02 15.87
CA LYS A 2 6.53 -5.83 15.08
C LYS A 2 5.59 -4.70 15.52
N LYS A 3 6.13 -3.52 15.86
CA LYS A 3 5.32 -2.33 16.17
C LYS A 3 4.47 -2.01 14.93
N LYS A 4 3.14 -2.03 15.10
CA LYS A 4 2.22 -1.51 14.08
C LYS A 4 2.41 0.01 14.00
N ASN A 5 2.64 0.53 12.79
CA ASN A 5 2.76 1.97 12.56
C ASN A 5 1.36 2.57 12.48
N ILE A 6 0.82 2.91 13.66
CA ILE A 6 -0.50 3.53 13.80
C ILE A 6 -0.35 5.05 13.70
N LEU A 7 -1.08 5.65 12.76
CA LEU A 7 -1.14 7.09 12.52
C LEU A 7 -2.53 7.61 12.91
N LYS A 8 -2.61 8.70 13.67
CA LYS A 8 -3.90 9.30 14.04
C LYS A 8 -4.34 10.29 12.97
N PHE A 9 -5.62 10.27 12.61
CA PHE A 9 -6.17 11.31 11.75
C PHE A 9 -6.17 12.65 12.47
N PRO A 10 -5.82 13.76 11.79
CA PRO A 10 -5.90 15.09 12.37
C PRO A 10 -7.36 15.46 12.66
N THR A 11 -7.60 16.21 13.72
CA THR A 11 -8.95 16.68 14.10
C THR A 11 -9.37 17.95 13.38
N GLN A 12 -8.41 18.81 13.02
CA GLN A 12 -8.59 20.01 12.18
C GLN A 12 -7.29 20.31 11.41
N ASN A 13 -7.46 20.79 10.18
CA ASN A 13 -6.43 21.14 9.18
C ASN A 13 -5.75 19.93 8.50
N ASP A 14 -6.17 19.66 7.26
CA ASP A 14 -5.72 18.56 6.39
C ASP A 14 -4.30 18.78 5.87
N SER A 15 -3.32 18.67 6.77
CA SER A 15 -1.91 18.87 6.40
C SER A 15 -1.37 17.74 5.52
N PHE A 16 -2.12 16.64 5.32
CA PHE A 16 -1.68 15.45 4.60
C PHE A 16 -2.79 14.91 3.66
N PRO A 17 -2.64 15.04 2.33
CA PRO A 17 -3.55 14.46 1.34
C PRO A 17 -3.82 12.96 1.53
N PHE A 18 -2.80 12.22 2.00
CA PHE A 18 -2.85 10.82 2.42
C PHE A 18 -4.11 10.45 3.22
N PHE A 19 -4.50 11.28 4.20
CA PHE A 19 -5.65 10.96 5.05
C PHE A 19 -6.98 11.09 4.30
N LYS A 20 -7.09 11.99 3.33
CA LYS A 20 -8.30 12.18 2.55
C LYS A 20 -8.64 10.91 1.75
N GLU A 21 -7.64 10.34 1.07
CA GLU A 21 -7.82 9.12 0.28
C GLU A 21 -8.24 7.92 1.14
N ILE A 22 -7.66 7.77 2.33
CA ILE A 22 -8.07 6.71 3.27
C ILE A 22 -9.51 6.91 3.77
N LEU A 23 -9.97 8.16 3.95
CA LEU A 23 -11.35 8.42 4.35
C LEU A 23 -12.35 8.13 3.23
N GLU A 24 -11.98 8.40 1.98
CA GLU A 24 -12.81 8.18 0.80
C GLU A 24 -12.87 6.70 0.40
N ASN A 25 -11.71 6.03 0.32
CA ASN A 25 -11.58 4.68 -0.23
C ASN A 25 -11.45 3.59 0.84
N GLY A 26 -11.23 3.97 2.10
CA GLY A 26 -10.95 3.04 3.20
C GLY A 26 -9.50 2.55 3.25
N TYR A 27 -8.70 2.82 2.22
CA TYR A 27 -7.28 2.51 2.17
C TYR A 27 -6.51 3.49 1.25
N HIS A 28 -5.18 3.43 1.31
CA HIS A 28 -4.26 4.16 0.44
C HIS A 28 -3.00 3.32 0.21
N VAL A 29 -2.58 3.16 -1.05
CA VAL A 29 -1.32 2.51 -1.42
C VAL A 29 -0.19 3.53 -1.34
N PHE A 30 0.90 3.16 -0.68
CA PHE A 30 2.08 4.02 -0.57
C PHE A 30 2.72 4.23 -1.94
N SER A 31 3.02 5.50 -2.26
CA SER A 31 3.74 5.91 -3.46
C SER A 31 5.07 6.55 -3.07
N MET A 32 6.15 6.08 -3.71
CA MET A 32 7.49 6.66 -3.56
C MET A 32 7.56 8.09 -4.12
N GLU A 33 6.81 8.40 -5.18
CA GLU A 33 6.73 9.77 -5.72
C GLU A 33 6.02 10.71 -4.74
N ASN A 34 4.88 10.29 -4.19
CA ASN A 34 4.17 11.06 -3.17
C ASN A 34 5.03 11.27 -1.91
N ALA A 35 5.91 10.31 -1.56
CA ALA A 35 6.83 10.46 -0.43
C ALA A 35 7.88 11.56 -0.61
N LYS A 36 8.12 12.02 -1.84
CA LYS A 36 9.00 13.17 -2.13
C LYS A 36 8.30 14.52 -1.92
N VAL A 37 6.97 14.53 -1.91
CA VAL A 37 6.18 15.74 -1.71
C VAL A 37 6.17 16.08 -0.22
N PRO A 38 6.61 17.29 0.18
CA PRO A 38 6.55 17.73 1.57
C PRO A 38 5.14 17.60 2.13
N ASP A 39 5.03 17.06 3.34
CA ASP A 39 3.76 16.88 4.05
C ASP A 39 2.71 16.07 3.28
N TYR A 40 3.09 15.22 2.32
CA TYR A 40 2.14 14.26 1.76
C TYR A 40 1.80 13.17 2.78
N TYR A 41 2.83 12.65 3.46
CA TYR A 41 2.71 11.66 4.52
C TYR A 41 3.15 12.21 5.89
N PRO A 42 2.55 11.74 7.00
CA PRO A 42 2.88 12.18 8.36
C PRO A 42 4.20 11.62 8.90
N SER A 43 4.91 10.80 8.13
CA SER A 43 6.15 10.15 8.55
C SER A 43 7.08 9.96 7.37
N LYS A 44 8.39 9.96 7.64
CA LYS A 44 9.38 9.55 6.66
C LYS A 44 9.40 8.03 6.54
N PHE A 45 9.61 7.55 5.34
CA PHE A 45 9.74 6.13 5.01
C PHE A 45 11.18 5.81 4.64
N PRO A 46 11.61 4.54 4.78
CA PRO A 46 12.89 4.14 4.23
C PRO A 46 12.88 4.29 2.70
N ASP A 47 14.06 4.44 2.12
CA ASP A 47 14.21 4.31 0.68
C ASP A 47 13.96 2.85 0.28
N TYR A 48 13.06 2.66 -0.67
CA TYR A 48 12.80 1.35 -1.26
C TYR A 48 13.53 1.27 -2.60
N PRO A 49 14.05 0.08 -2.96
CA PRO A 49 14.75 -0.09 -4.23
C PRO A 49 13.86 0.12 -5.45
N GLY A 50 12.54 -0.01 -5.27
CA GLY A 50 11.59 0.02 -6.37
C GLY A 50 11.71 -1.22 -7.24
N VAL A 51 10.91 -1.26 -8.31
CA VAL A 51 11.04 -2.26 -9.36
C VAL A 51 10.88 -1.58 -10.72
N ASP A 52 11.75 -1.96 -11.66
CA ASP A 52 11.54 -1.64 -13.07
C ASP A 52 10.49 -2.61 -13.63
N VAL A 53 9.36 -2.07 -14.09
CA VAL A 53 8.25 -2.87 -14.65
C VAL A 53 8.70 -3.66 -15.87
N GLN A 54 9.73 -3.24 -16.60
CA GLN A 54 10.28 -4.00 -17.73
C GLN A 54 10.89 -5.35 -17.30
N HIS A 55 11.20 -5.52 -16.02
CA HIS A 55 11.72 -6.77 -15.44
C HIS A 55 10.66 -7.58 -14.69
N LEU A 56 9.41 -7.13 -14.67
CA LEU A 56 8.29 -7.88 -14.11
C LEU A 56 7.68 -8.83 -15.14
N HIS A 57 7.30 -10.00 -14.66
CA HIS A 57 6.64 -11.03 -15.42
C HIS A 57 5.38 -11.49 -14.68
N ILE A 58 4.41 -12.00 -15.43
CA ILE A 58 3.23 -12.66 -14.84
C ILE A 58 3.71 -13.82 -13.93
N GLY A 59 3.14 -13.91 -12.73
CA GLY A 59 3.53 -14.86 -11.68
C GLY A 59 4.65 -14.37 -10.76
N ASP A 60 5.29 -13.22 -11.05
CA ASP A 60 6.20 -12.60 -10.10
C ASP A 60 5.43 -12.12 -8.85
N VAL A 61 6.09 -12.15 -7.70
CA VAL A 61 5.53 -11.58 -6.46
C VAL A 61 6.17 -10.23 -6.20
N ILE A 62 5.33 -9.22 -6.04
CA ILE A 62 5.72 -7.86 -5.68
C ILE A 62 5.19 -7.49 -4.30
N THR A 63 5.92 -6.67 -3.57
CA THR A 63 5.48 -6.16 -2.27
C THR A 63 5.18 -4.67 -2.35
N ILE A 64 3.98 -4.29 -1.92
CA ILE A 64 3.56 -2.89 -1.74
C ILE A 64 3.37 -2.58 -0.25
N ARG A 65 3.22 -1.31 0.09
CA ARG A 65 2.75 -0.89 1.42
C ARG A 65 1.38 -0.26 1.30
N VAL A 66 0.44 -0.69 2.14
CA VAL A 66 -0.93 -0.16 2.17
C VAL A 66 -1.27 0.33 3.56
N PHE A 67 -2.02 1.42 3.63
CA PHE A 67 -2.58 1.96 4.86
C PHE A 67 -4.09 1.80 4.85
N PHE A 68 -4.64 1.32 5.95
CA PHE A 68 -6.07 1.08 6.09
C PHE A 68 -6.68 2.00 7.12
N ARG A 69 -7.93 2.41 6.88
CA ARG A 69 -8.78 3.05 7.88
C ARG A 69 -9.16 2.05 8.95
N ILE A 70 -8.83 2.36 10.21
CA ILE A 70 -9.20 1.56 11.38
C ILE A 70 -10.03 2.41 12.35
N GLY A 71 -11.09 1.82 12.89
CA GLY A 71 -11.95 2.45 13.88
C GLY A 71 -13.16 3.18 13.27
N SER A 72 -14.00 3.73 14.14
CA SER A 72 -15.26 4.38 13.78
C SER A 72 -15.44 5.73 14.49
N SER A 73 -16.30 6.57 13.93
CA SER A 73 -16.70 7.87 14.49
C SER A 73 -15.50 8.78 14.81
N GLN A 74 -15.28 9.15 16.08
CA GLN A 74 -14.19 10.06 16.49
C GLN A 74 -12.84 9.36 16.72
N HIS A 75 -12.78 8.03 16.57
CA HIS A 75 -11.58 7.22 16.86
C HIS A 75 -11.01 6.57 15.59
N VAL A 76 -10.97 7.32 14.49
CA VAL A 76 -10.40 6.86 13.23
C VAL A 76 -8.88 7.05 13.26
N ARG A 77 -8.15 6.03 12.79
CA ARG A 77 -6.68 5.99 12.66
C ARG A 77 -6.30 5.22 11.40
N ALA A 78 -5.13 5.50 10.84
CA ALA A 78 -4.57 4.69 9.76
C ALA A 78 -3.59 3.67 10.38
N ASP A 79 -3.68 2.41 9.95
CA ASP A 79 -2.70 1.36 10.29
C ASP A 79 -2.08 0.86 8.98
N GLY A 80 -0.74 0.84 8.94
CA GLY A 80 0.02 0.47 7.75
C GLY A 80 0.57 -0.95 7.80
N GLY A 81 0.53 -1.65 6.67
CA GLY A 81 1.08 -2.99 6.48
C GLY A 81 1.70 -3.17 5.10
N TYR A 82 2.35 -4.31 4.89
CA TYR A 82 2.85 -4.72 3.58
C TYR A 82 1.88 -5.76 3.00
N LEU A 83 1.62 -5.67 1.69
CA LEU A 83 0.89 -6.68 0.94
C LEU A 83 1.81 -7.25 -0.14
N ASP A 84 1.86 -8.57 -0.20
CA ASP A 84 2.41 -9.29 -1.34
C ASP A 84 1.29 -9.53 -2.36
N LEU A 85 1.58 -9.24 -3.62
CA LEU A 85 0.72 -9.48 -4.77
C LEU A 85 1.42 -10.34 -5.81
N GLU A 86 0.69 -11.29 -6.39
CA GLU A 86 1.12 -12.01 -7.59
C GLU A 86 0.71 -11.22 -8.83
N VAL A 87 1.65 -10.93 -9.72
CA VAL A 87 1.39 -10.21 -10.97
C VAL A 87 0.50 -11.08 -11.87
N GLU A 88 -0.73 -10.65 -12.12
CA GLU A 88 -1.67 -11.35 -13.01
C GLU A 88 -1.61 -10.82 -14.44
N HIS A 89 -1.37 -9.51 -14.60
CA HIS A 89 -1.42 -8.82 -15.87
C HIS A 89 -0.56 -7.55 -15.84
N ILE A 90 -0.02 -7.17 -17.00
CA ILE A 90 0.75 -5.93 -17.17
C ILE A 90 0.22 -5.23 -18.42
N GLU A 91 -0.22 -3.98 -18.28
CA GLU A 91 -0.70 -3.12 -19.36
C GLU A 91 0.13 -1.84 -19.40
N GLY A 92 1.07 -1.75 -20.34
CA GLY A 92 1.99 -0.62 -20.41
C GLY A 92 2.89 -0.55 -19.16
N GLU A 93 2.75 0.51 -18.37
CA GLU A 93 3.46 0.70 -17.10
C GLU A 93 2.62 0.28 -15.88
N THR A 94 1.37 -0.09 -16.08
CA THR A 94 0.45 -0.49 -15.03
C THR A 94 0.54 -1.99 -14.78
N VAL A 95 0.64 -2.38 -13.51
CA VAL A 95 0.70 -3.76 -13.07
C VAL A 95 -0.60 -4.10 -12.35
N PHE A 96 -1.26 -5.17 -12.76
CA PHE A 96 -2.39 -5.72 -12.01
C PHE A 96 -1.89 -6.91 -11.19
N GLY A 97 -2.18 -6.89 -9.90
CA GLY A 97 -1.70 -7.90 -8.95
C GLY A 97 -2.82 -8.45 -8.08
N VAL A 98 -2.84 -9.77 -7.91
CA VAL A 98 -3.76 -10.46 -6.99
C VAL A 98 -3.16 -10.49 -5.59
N ILE A 99 -3.91 -10.00 -4.60
CA ILE A 99 -3.46 -9.98 -3.20
C ILE A 99 -3.29 -11.41 -2.67
N LEU A 100 -2.06 -11.76 -2.30
CA LEU A 100 -1.74 -13.04 -1.64
C LEU A 100 -1.87 -12.94 -0.11
N THR A 101 -1.68 -11.75 0.44
CA THR A 101 -1.65 -11.51 1.89
C THR A 101 -3.05 -11.64 2.49
N ARG A 102 -3.20 -12.50 3.51
CA ARG A 102 -4.47 -12.64 4.25
C ARG A 102 -4.72 -11.42 5.12
N LEU A 103 -5.85 -10.76 4.87
CA LEU A 103 -6.30 -9.58 5.60
C LEU A 103 -7.47 -9.90 6.54
N PRO A 104 -7.66 -9.12 7.62
CA PRO A 104 -8.90 -9.15 8.40
C PRO A 104 -10.12 -8.89 7.50
N LYS A 105 -11.22 -9.59 7.79
CA LYS A 105 -12.45 -9.54 6.95
C LYS A 105 -13.13 -8.18 6.97
N GLU A 106 -12.80 -7.34 7.94
CA GLU A 106 -13.38 -6.02 8.12
C GLU A 106 -12.70 -4.95 7.24
N LEU A 107 -11.60 -5.29 6.57
CA LEU A 107 -10.87 -4.37 5.69
C LEU A 107 -11.46 -4.38 4.26
N PRO A 108 -11.35 -3.25 3.53
CA PRO A 108 -11.90 -3.12 2.18
C PRO A 108 -11.19 -3.99 1.13
N LEU A 109 -10.00 -4.52 1.46
CA LEU A 109 -9.22 -5.41 0.59
C LEU A 109 -9.12 -6.79 1.22
N GLN A 110 -9.19 -7.83 0.40
CA GLN A 110 -9.12 -9.23 0.77
C GLN A 110 -8.14 -9.99 -0.10
N ALA A 111 -7.65 -11.13 0.40
CA ALA A 111 -6.84 -12.03 -0.43
C ALA A 111 -7.67 -12.54 -1.62
N GLY A 112 -7.09 -12.53 -2.81
CA GLY A 112 -7.76 -12.85 -4.06
C GLY A 112 -8.32 -11.64 -4.82
N ASP A 113 -8.41 -10.46 -4.20
CA ASP A 113 -8.76 -9.23 -4.92
C ASP A 113 -7.61 -8.83 -5.86
N SER A 114 -7.94 -8.31 -7.04
CA SER A 114 -6.98 -7.70 -7.97
C SER A 114 -6.87 -6.20 -7.71
N LEU A 115 -5.65 -5.70 -7.71
CA LEU A 115 -5.32 -4.28 -7.57
C LEU A 115 -4.53 -3.78 -8.77
N GLU A 116 -4.90 -2.60 -9.24
CA GLU A 116 -4.09 -1.79 -10.15
C GLU A 116 -2.97 -1.12 -9.34
N ILE A 117 -1.72 -1.33 -9.76
CA ILE A 117 -0.51 -0.88 -9.07
C ILE A 117 0.41 -0.16 -10.07
N TYR A 118 0.90 1.01 -9.67
CA TYR A 118 1.85 1.79 -10.46
C TYR A 118 3.30 1.48 -10.06
N PRO A 119 4.29 1.71 -10.96
CA PRO A 119 5.70 1.38 -10.71
C PRO A 119 6.23 1.96 -9.40
N ASP A 120 5.83 3.19 -9.06
CA ASP A 120 6.28 3.91 -7.87
C ASP A 120 5.63 3.44 -6.56
N GLU A 121 4.65 2.54 -6.65
CA GLU A 121 4.00 1.90 -5.51
C GLU A 121 4.62 0.54 -5.16
N ILE A 122 5.43 -0.02 -6.08
CA ILE A 122 6.12 -1.29 -5.90
C ILE A 122 7.41 -1.07 -5.11
N LEU A 123 7.50 -1.64 -3.92
CA LEU A 123 8.66 -1.43 -3.05
C LEU A 123 9.85 -2.30 -3.44
N TYR A 124 9.57 -3.57 -3.73
CA TYR A 124 10.54 -4.56 -4.18
C TYR A 124 9.84 -5.79 -4.74
N LYS A 125 10.57 -6.55 -5.57
CA LYS A 125 10.18 -7.89 -6.01
C LYS A 125 10.60 -8.90 -4.93
N SER A 126 9.65 -9.69 -4.46
CA SER A 126 9.90 -10.77 -3.49
C SER A 126 10.34 -12.03 -4.23
N GLN A 127 11.44 -12.63 -3.79
CA GLN A 127 11.73 -14.01 -4.17
C GLN A 127 10.81 -14.91 -3.35
N MET A 128 9.99 -15.75 -3.98
CA MET A 128 9.25 -16.79 -3.26
C MET A 128 10.29 -17.67 -2.56
N THR A 129 10.43 -17.54 -1.24
CA THR A 129 11.06 -18.59 -0.44
C THR A 129 10.07 -19.73 -0.38
N GLU A 130 10.34 -20.80 -1.14
CA GLU A 130 9.69 -22.08 -0.94
C GLU A 130 9.83 -22.47 0.54
N HIS A 131 8.69 -22.68 1.22
CA HIS A 131 8.61 -23.17 2.59
C HIS A 131 8.33 -24.67 2.60
#